data_AF-A0A497QG30-F1
#
_entry.id   AF-A0A497QG30-F1
#
_cell.length_a   1.000
_cell.length_b   1.000
_cell.length_c   1.000
_cell.angle_alpha   90.00
_cell.angle_beta   90.00
_cell.angle_gamma   90.00
#
_symmetry.space_group_name_H-M   'P 1'
#
loop_
_entity.id
_entity.type
_entity.pdbx_description
1 polymer ?
#
loop_
_entity_poly.entity_id
_entity_poly.type
_entity_poly.pdbx_seq_one_letter_code
_entity_poly.pdbx_strand_id
1 'polypeptide(L)'
;NMTAILEAVGSHVYPEPTSIEDPVSNCGAGYRPVANKTSDDAYVADIVEGTTKVLMHGPTLLYGSDSDTPGENVSAVALETTTIDNVYPLLYYGGNATIVDHDILYPYAHKDGDRGEFVAATLEVKAGEASTGVIIVSGASPYGDYQPMCSWEYHDVELDGYNLVINGITKGISIAYDLAHPTTTTTSGTTTSTTTTATGTTSTTPVTTGVISMSTIFIIGGAAVVVIVIIVVLMKKR
;
A
#
# COMPACT_ATOMS: atom_id res chain seq x y z
N ASN A 1 -12.68 2.77 19.75
CA ASN A 1 -13.44 1.84 18.88
C ASN A 1 -12.79 1.93 17.50
N MET A 2 -11.88 1.01 17.19
CA MET A 2 -11.11 1.00 15.93
C MET A 2 -12.00 0.59 14.76
N THR A 3 -12.85 -0.41 14.96
CA THR A 3 -13.84 -0.87 13.98
C THR A 3 -14.66 0.27 13.40
N ALA A 4 -15.26 1.11 14.24
CA ALA A 4 -16.08 2.23 13.77
C ALA A 4 -15.31 3.23 12.89
N ILE A 5 -13.99 3.38 13.11
CA ILE A 5 -13.14 4.23 12.27
C ILE A 5 -12.89 3.55 10.93
N LEU A 6 -12.57 2.24 10.95
CA LEU A 6 -12.30 1.43 9.75
C LEU A 6 -13.51 1.33 8.83
N GLU A 7 -14.71 1.11 9.39
CA GLU A 7 -15.96 1.13 8.63
C GLU A 7 -16.23 2.50 7.99
N ALA A 8 -16.00 3.59 8.73
CA ALA A 8 -16.23 4.94 8.23
C ALA A 8 -15.30 5.32 7.06
N VAL A 9 -14.15 4.67 6.92
CA VAL A 9 -13.22 4.89 5.80
C VAL A 9 -13.30 3.79 4.73
N GLY A 10 -14.24 2.84 4.85
CA GLY A 10 -14.46 1.76 3.88
C GLY A 10 -13.33 0.74 3.82
N SER A 11 -12.75 0.40 4.97
CA SER A 11 -11.76 -0.68 5.12
C SER A 11 -12.37 -2.05 4.85
N HIS A 12 -11.57 -2.97 4.33
CA HIS A 12 -11.90 -4.41 4.25
C HIS A 12 -11.15 -5.22 5.31
N VAL A 13 -10.29 -4.59 6.11
CA VAL A 13 -9.48 -5.25 7.15
C VAL A 13 -9.87 -4.77 8.53
N TYR A 14 -9.94 -5.70 9.48
CA TYR A 14 -10.34 -5.46 10.86
C TYR A 14 -9.52 -6.28 11.86
N PRO A 15 -9.33 -5.80 13.10
CA PRO A 15 -8.71 -6.59 14.16
C PRO A 15 -9.66 -7.69 14.64
N GLU A 16 -9.14 -8.88 14.88
CA GLU A 16 -9.87 -9.91 15.62
C GLU A 16 -10.03 -9.48 17.10
N PRO A 17 -11.16 -9.80 17.75
CA PRO A 17 -11.40 -9.52 19.17
C PRO A 17 -10.72 -10.57 20.06
N THR A 18 -9.42 -10.79 19.88
CA THR A 18 -8.66 -11.83 20.60
C THR A 18 -7.22 -11.37 20.86
N SER A 19 -6.41 -12.26 21.43
CA SER A 19 -4.98 -12.01 21.61
C SER A 19 -4.09 -13.11 21.02
N ILE A 20 -2.83 -12.76 20.73
CA ILE A 20 -1.83 -13.71 20.26
C ILE A 20 -0.75 -13.90 21.33
N GLU A 21 -0.39 -15.15 21.59
CA GLU A 21 0.84 -15.49 22.29
C GLU A 21 1.79 -16.29 21.39
N ASP A 22 3.10 -16.09 21.52
CA ASP A 22 4.10 -16.93 20.87
C ASP A 22 5.16 -17.38 21.89
N PRO A 23 5.19 -18.67 22.28
CA PRO A 23 6.14 -19.17 23.28
C PRO A 23 7.59 -19.21 22.79
N VAL A 24 7.84 -19.01 21.48
CA VAL A 24 9.17 -19.10 20.85
C VAL A 24 9.67 -17.74 20.40
N SER A 25 8.87 -17.00 19.62
CA SER A 25 9.24 -15.68 19.08
C SER A 25 8.67 -14.58 19.97
N ASN A 26 9.37 -14.20 21.02
CA ASN A 26 8.89 -13.20 21.98
C ASN A 26 10.00 -12.42 22.70
N CYS A 27 9.60 -11.33 23.38
CA CYS A 27 10.45 -10.53 24.26
C CYS A 27 10.30 -10.96 25.73
N GLY A 28 10.74 -12.17 26.05
CA GLY A 28 10.85 -12.73 27.41
C GLY A 28 9.59 -13.39 27.98
N ALA A 29 8.44 -13.31 27.29
CA ALA A 29 7.21 -14.02 27.66
C ALA A 29 6.28 -14.17 26.45
N GLY A 30 5.47 -15.23 26.40
CA GLY A 30 4.60 -15.56 25.25
C GLY A 30 3.63 -14.44 24.84
N TYR A 31 3.06 -13.72 25.81
CA TYR A 31 2.17 -12.57 25.58
C TYR A 31 2.87 -11.30 25.07
N ARG A 32 4.18 -11.36 24.80
CA ARG A 32 4.97 -10.29 24.16
C ARG A 32 5.51 -10.79 22.82
N PRO A 33 4.65 -11.24 21.90
CA PRO A 33 5.08 -11.90 20.69
C PRO A 33 5.84 -10.93 19.78
N VAL A 34 6.78 -11.49 19.04
CA VAL A 34 7.50 -10.83 17.96
C VAL A 34 7.01 -11.43 16.65
N ALA A 35 6.32 -10.62 15.87
CA ALA A 35 6.04 -10.94 14.48
C ALA A 35 7.37 -10.96 13.71
N ASN A 36 7.64 -12.06 13.02
CA ASN A 36 8.98 -12.39 12.54
C ASN A 36 9.00 -12.84 11.07
N LYS A 37 7.89 -12.64 10.36
CA LYS A 37 7.75 -12.93 8.94
C LYS A 37 7.12 -11.73 8.24
N THR A 38 7.67 -11.39 7.08
CA THR A 38 7.17 -10.32 6.22
C THR A 38 6.62 -10.89 4.91
N SER A 39 5.83 -10.08 4.21
CA SER A 39 5.32 -10.40 2.88
C SER A 39 6.43 -10.64 1.86
N ASP A 40 6.17 -11.53 0.90
CA ASP A 40 6.98 -11.75 -0.31
C ASP A 40 6.35 -11.11 -1.56
N ASP A 41 5.23 -10.41 -1.41
CA ASP A 41 4.59 -9.67 -2.51
C ASP A 41 5.44 -8.49 -2.96
N ALA A 42 5.80 -8.49 -4.24
CA ALA A 42 6.61 -7.44 -4.87
C ALA A 42 6.00 -6.04 -4.78
N TYR A 43 4.67 -5.93 -4.65
CA TYR A 43 3.97 -4.65 -4.51
C TYR A 43 4.31 -3.92 -3.19
N VAL A 44 4.61 -4.68 -2.12
CA VAL A 44 4.90 -4.14 -0.78
C VAL A 44 6.32 -4.41 -0.32
N ALA A 45 7.20 -4.90 -1.21
CA ALA A 45 8.58 -5.27 -0.88
C ALA A 45 9.38 -4.10 -0.27
N ASP A 46 9.12 -2.88 -0.73
CA ASP A 46 9.75 -1.66 -0.22
C ASP A 46 9.20 -1.17 1.13
N ILE A 47 7.99 -1.61 1.50
CA ILE A 47 7.41 -1.36 2.82
C ILE A 47 8.07 -2.25 3.87
N VAL A 48 8.26 -3.52 3.54
CA VAL A 48 8.80 -4.52 4.48
C VAL A 48 10.33 -4.60 4.49
N GLU A 49 11.00 -3.86 3.60
CA GLU A 49 12.46 -3.86 3.50
C GLU A 49 13.13 -3.55 4.85
N GLY A 50 14.10 -4.40 5.22
CA GLY A 50 14.84 -4.26 6.47
C GLY A 50 14.05 -4.60 7.75
N THR A 51 12.84 -5.12 7.63
CA THR A 51 12.02 -5.55 8.79
C THR A 51 12.14 -7.07 8.98
N THR A 52 12.50 -7.51 10.20
CA THR A 52 12.63 -8.93 10.55
C THR A 52 12.03 -9.28 11.90
N LYS A 53 11.97 -8.35 12.85
CA LYS A 53 11.43 -8.54 14.22
C LYS A 53 10.65 -7.31 14.66
N VAL A 54 9.32 -7.47 14.70
CA VAL A 54 8.40 -6.43 15.14
C VAL A 54 7.71 -6.87 16.41
N LEU A 55 7.88 -6.10 17.49
CA LEU A 55 7.15 -6.33 18.73
C LEU A 55 5.66 -5.99 18.53
N MET A 56 4.79 -6.95 18.86
CA MET A 56 3.34 -6.75 18.86
C MET A 56 2.88 -6.64 20.32
N HIS A 57 2.96 -5.44 20.89
CA HIS A 57 2.58 -5.17 22.27
C HIS A 57 1.09 -4.80 22.35
N GLY A 58 0.32 -5.53 23.14
CA GLY A 58 -1.16 -5.57 23.02
C GLY A 58 -1.61 -6.32 21.77
N PRO A 59 -1.12 -7.56 21.54
CA PRO A 59 -1.21 -8.22 20.25
C PRO A 59 -2.62 -8.71 19.94
N THR A 60 -3.12 -8.38 18.76
CA THR A 60 -4.16 -9.13 18.05
C THR A 60 -3.67 -9.49 16.63
N LEU A 61 -4.46 -10.29 15.92
CA LEU A 61 -4.33 -10.60 14.50
C LEU A 61 -5.43 -9.89 13.70
N LEU A 62 -5.30 -9.92 12.38
CA LEU A 62 -6.24 -9.26 11.47
C LEU A 62 -7.04 -10.29 10.68
N TYR A 63 -8.29 -9.96 10.39
CA TYR A 63 -9.13 -10.66 9.43
C TYR A 63 -9.64 -9.69 8.35
N GLY A 64 -10.10 -10.26 7.24
CA GLY A 64 -10.67 -9.51 6.13
C GLY A 64 -12.17 -9.72 5.99
N SER A 65 -12.84 -8.82 5.28
CA SER A 65 -14.22 -8.97 4.79
C SER A 65 -14.20 -9.07 3.27
N ASP A 66 -14.63 -10.19 2.69
CA ASP A 66 -14.69 -10.40 1.24
C ASP A 66 -16.01 -9.91 0.60
N SER A 67 -16.82 -9.17 1.37
CA SER A 67 -18.09 -8.59 0.95
C SER A 67 -17.89 -7.33 0.12
N ASP A 68 -18.73 -7.14 -0.92
CA ASP A 68 -18.84 -5.86 -1.65
C ASP A 68 -19.23 -4.67 -0.74
N THR A 69 -19.81 -4.98 0.42
CA THR A 69 -20.11 -4.02 1.49
C THR A 69 -19.44 -4.53 2.76
N PRO A 70 -18.14 -4.22 2.98
CA PRO A 70 -17.40 -4.73 4.12
C PRO A 70 -17.91 -4.12 5.43
N GLY A 71 -17.75 -4.88 6.50
CA GLY A 71 -18.14 -4.49 7.85
C GLY A 71 -17.57 -5.47 8.87
N GLU A 72 -17.61 -5.10 10.15
CA GLU A 72 -17.20 -6.00 11.23
C GLU A 72 -17.98 -7.32 11.14
N ASN A 73 -17.26 -8.45 11.15
CA ASN A 73 -17.83 -9.81 11.09
C ASN A 73 -18.68 -10.10 9.84
N VAL A 74 -18.65 -9.24 8.82
CA VAL A 74 -19.37 -9.48 7.56
C VAL A 74 -18.46 -10.30 6.65
N SER A 75 -18.90 -11.52 6.31
CA SER A 75 -18.14 -12.45 5.45
C SER A 75 -16.66 -12.53 5.83
N ALA A 76 -16.41 -12.79 7.11
CA ALA A 76 -15.09 -12.79 7.68
C ALA A 76 -14.21 -13.91 7.07
N VAL A 77 -12.99 -13.55 6.66
CA VAL A 77 -12.01 -14.46 6.07
C VAL A 77 -10.63 -14.27 6.68
N ALA A 78 -9.88 -15.36 6.78
CA ALA A 78 -8.50 -15.37 7.27
C ALA A 78 -7.55 -14.87 6.17
N LEU A 79 -6.81 -13.80 6.44
CA LEU A 79 -6.00 -13.07 5.44
C LEU A 79 -4.71 -13.79 5.04
N GLU A 80 -4.26 -14.77 5.82
CA GLU A 80 -3.11 -15.62 5.51
C GLU A 80 -3.45 -16.75 4.53
N THR A 81 -4.75 -16.98 4.25
CA THR A 81 -5.21 -17.99 3.30
C THR A 81 -6.15 -17.47 2.22
N THR A 82 -6.70 -16.26 2.39
CA THR A 82 -7.64 -15.63 1.46
C THR A 82 -7.10 -14.28 1.00
N THR A 83 -7.12 -14.05 -0.31
CA THR A 83 -6.77 -12.75 -0.90
C THR A 83 -8.02 -11.91 -1.10
N ILE A 84 -7.92 -10.63 -0.75
CA ILE A 84 -8.92 -9.59 -1.05
C ILE A 84 -8.25 -8.58 -1.97
N ASP A 85 -8.95 -8.13 -3.01
CA ASP A 85 -8.41 -7.16 -3.97
C ASP A 85 -7.94 -5.89 -3.25
N ASN A 86 -6.72 -5.45 -3.59
CA ASN A 86 -6.06 -4.27 -3.03
C ASN A 86 -5.71 -4.36 -1.53
N VAL A 87 -5.86 -5.53 -0.89
CA VAL A 87 -5.38 -5.79 0.47
C VAL A 87 -4.11 -6.63 0.40
N TYR A 88 -3.05 -6.13 1.03
CA TYR A 88 -1.73 -6.71 1.04
C TYR A 88 -1.28 -6.94 2.48
N PRO A 89 -1.21 -8.18 2.96
CA PRO A 89 -0.51 -8.49 4.21
C PRO A 89 0.94 -8.00 4.14
N LEU A 90 1.42 -7.39 5.22
CA LEU A 90 2.77 -6.86 5.35
C LEU A 90 3.61 -7.71 6.30
N LEU A 91 2.99 -8.08 7.43
CA LEU A 91 3.67 -8.65 8.59
C LEU A 91 2.83 -9.81 9.13
N TYR A 92 3.50 -10.88 9.54
CA TYR A 92 2.91 -12.09 10.07
C TYR A 92 3.57 -12.50 11.38
N TYR A 93 2.79 -13.12 12.26
CA TYR A 93 3.33 -13.89 13.37
C TYR A 93 4.03 -15.16 12.86
N GLY A 94 4.88 -15.76 13.70
CA GLY A 94 5.52 -17.04 13.38
C GLY A 94 4.59 -18.23 13.61
N GLY A 95 4.84 -19.38 12.97
CA GLY A 95 3.97 -20.55 13.07
C GLY A 95 3.83 -21.21 14.46
N ASN A 96 4.54 -20.71 15.48
CA ASN A 96 4.34 -21.12 16.87
C ASN A 96 3.31 -20.27 17.61
N ALA A 97 2.92 -19.12 17.05
CA ALA A 97 1.91 -18.25 17.58
C ALA A 97 0.59 -18.99 17.74
N THR A 98 -0.11 -18.67 18.83
CA THR A 98 -1.36 -19.30 19.23
C THR A 98 -2.36 -18.19 19.54
N ILE A 99 -3.58 -18.34 19.04
CA ILE A 99 -4.70 -17.50 19.47
C ILE A 99 -5.03 -17.88 20.91
N VAL A 100 -4.97 -16.89 21.79
CA VAL A 100 -5.36 -17.03 23.19
C VAL A 100 -6.47 -16.03 23.45
N ASP A 101 -7.69 -16.54 23.45
CA ASP A 101 -8.85 -15.73 23.79
C ASP A 101 -9.00 -15.60 25.31
N HIS A 102 -9.28 -14.38 25.74
CA HIS A 102 -9.50 -14.03 27.14
C HIS A 102 -10.87 -13.38 27.37
N ASP A 103 -11.67 -13.25 26.30
CA ASP A 103 -12.96 -12.57 26.32
C ASP A 103 -14.11 -13.55 26.02
N ILE A 104 -15.35 -13.05 26.08
CA ILE A 104 -16.57 -13.77 25.69
C ILE A 104 -16.84 -13.70 24.18
N LEU A 105 -16.18 -12.77 23.48
CA LEU A 105 -16.33 -12.56 22.05
C LEU A 105 -15.20 -13.27 21.32
N TYR A 106 -15.56 -14.37 20.65
CA TYR A 106 -14.62 -15.17 19.87
C TYR A 106 -14.16 -14.49 18.58
N PRO A 107 -12.98 -14.88 18.04
CA PRO A 107 -12.56 -14.46 16.70
C PRO A 107 -13.60 -14.80 15.63
N TYR A 108 -13.68 -13.97 14.60
CA TYR A 108 -14.65 -14.06 13.52
C TYR A 108 -14.20 -14.99 12.40
N ALA A 109 -12.94 -14.88 11.97
CA ALA A 109 -12.38 -15.70 10.89
C ALA A 109 -11.54 -16.88 11.39
N HIS A 110 -11.13 -16.84 12.66
CA HIS A 110 -10.26 -17.84 13.28
C HIS A 110 -10.95 -18.52 14.47
N LYS A 111 -10.25 -19.43 15.17
CA LYS A 111 -10.74 -20.08 16.40
C LYS A 111 -9.74 -19.93 17.53
N ASP A 112 -10.26 -19.86 18.76
CA ASP A 112 -9.43 -19.94 19.95
C ASP A 112 -8.59 -21.22 19.97
N GLY A 113 -7.31 -21.07 20.31
CA GLY A 113 -6.32 -22.15 20.28
C GLY A 113 -5.75 -22.50 18.91
N ASP A 114 -6.17 -21.85 17.82
CA ASP A 114 -5.52 -22.03 16.52
C ASP A 114 -4.05 -21.62 16.60
N ARG A 115 -3.20 -22.33 15.85
CA ARG A 115 -1.76 -22.04 15.72
C ARG A 115 -1.39 -21.79 14.28
N GLY A 116 -0.66 -20.72 14.01
CA GLY A 116 -0.33 -20.38 12.62
C GLY A 116 0.41 -19.06 12.45
N GLU A 117 0.73 -18.79 11.19
CA GLU A 117 1.36 -17.54 10.74
C GLU A 117 0.27 -16.50 10.47
N PHE A 118 -0.37 -16.01 11.53
CA PHE A 118 -1.47 -15.07 11.41
C PHE A 118 -1.02 -13.69 10.92
N VAL A 119 -1.88 -12.98 10.20
CA VAL A 119 -1.58 -11.61 9.72
C VAL A 119 -1.59 -10.63 10.88
N ALA A 120 -0.48 -9.92 11.05
CA ALA A 120 -0.24 -8.93 12.12
C ALA A 120 -0.41 -7.49 11.62
N ALA A 121 -0.15 -7.21 10.33
CA ALA A 121 -0.38 -5.91 9.72
C ALA A 121 -0.67 -6.04 8.22
N THR A 122 -1.44 -5.10 7.67
CA THR A 122 -1.80 -5.02 6.25
C THR A 122 -1.61 -3.60 5.70
N LEU A 123 -1.50 -3.50 4.38
CA LEU A 123 -1.76 -2.31 3.58
C LEU A 123 -3.03 -2.58 2.76
N GLU A 124 -4.00 -1.69 2.82
CA GLU A 124 -5.12 -1.62 1.89
C GLU A 124 -4.99 -0.35 1.05
N VAL A 125 -5.12 -0.48 -0.27
CA VAL A 125 -5.11 0.66 -1.20
C VAL A 125 -6.46 0.76 -1.92
N LYS A 126 -6.78 1.95 -2.43
CA LYS A 126 -8.08 2.24 -3.06
C LYS A 126 -9.27 1.98 -2.13
N ALA A 127 -9.09 2.15 -0.82
CA ALA A 127 -10.16 2.06 0.15
C ALA A 127 -11.17 3.22 0.00
N GLY A 128 -12.39 2.99 0.49
CA GLY A 128 -13.48 3.95 0.49
C GLY A 128 -14.10 4.20 -0.90
N GLU A 129 -15.26 4.87 -0.92
CA GLU A 129 -16.08 5.07 -2.13
C GLU A 129 -15.34 5.80 -3.27
N ALA A 130 -14.39 6.66 -2.93
CA ALA A 130 -13.60 7.41 -3.90
C ALA A 130 -12.39 6.62 -4.45
N SER A 131 -12.13 5.41 -3.94
CA SER A 131 -10.99 4.56 -4.31
C SER A 131 -9.63 5.26 -4.25
N THR A 132 -9.46 6.17 -3.28
CA THR A 132 -8.24 6.95 -3.05
C THR A 132 -7.66 6.74 -1.66
N GLY A 133 -8.37 6.00 -0.79
CA GLY A 133 -7.91 5.69 0.55
C GLY A 133 -6.70 4.74 0.53
N VAL A 134 -5.76 5.01 1.42
CA VAL A 134 -4.67 4.09 1.76
C VAL A 134 -4.71 3.89 3.27
N ILE A 135 -4.87 2.65 3.71
CA ILE A 135 -5.07 2.28 5.10
C ILE A 135 -4.00 1.26 5.47
N ILE A 136 -3.31 1.48 6.58
CA ILE A 136 -2.50 0.44 7.22
C ILE A 136 -3.22 0.06 8.50
N VAL A 137 -3.58 -1.20 8.62
CA VAL A 137 -4.16 -1.77 9.85
C VAL A 137 -3.11 -2.65 10.50
N SER A 138 -2.88 -2.49 11.80
CA SER A 138 -1.95 -3.31 12.58
C SER A 138 -2.62 -3.81 13.84
N GLY A 139 -2.30 -5.05 14.22
CA GLY A 139 -2.79 -5.70 15.44
C GLY A 139 -2.10 -5.24 16.73
N ALA A 140 -1.20 -4.26 16.65
CA ALA A 140 -0.60 -3.58 17.78
C ALA A 140 -0.37 -2.11 17.42
N SER A 141 -0.10 -1.27 18.43
CA SER A 141 0.11 0.15 18.18
C SER A 141 1.43 0.39 17.43
N PRO A 142 1.41 1.05 16.25
CA PRO A 142 2.62 1.31 15.50
C PRO A 142 3.55 2.32 16.19
N TYR A 143 2.98 3.24 16.97
CA TYR A 143 3.68 4.29 17.72
C TYR A 143 2.82 4.79 18.88
N GLY A 144 3.43 5.48 19.86
CA GLY A 144 2.71 6.19 20.91
C GLY A 144 2.19 5.34 22.07
N ASP A 145 2.23 4.01 21.97
CA ASP A 145 2.17 3.14 23.15
C ASP A 145 3.51 3.16 23.90
N TYR A 146 3.58 2.59 25.11
CA TYR A 146 4.83 2.53 25.87
C TYR A 146 5.84 1.51 25.30
N GLN A 147 5.36 0.51 24.55
CA GLN A 147 6.17 -0.44 23.78
C GLN A 147 5.56 -0.66 22.38
N PRO A 148 5.64 0.33 21.49
CA PRO A 148 5.02 0.25 20.17
C PRO A 148 5.80 -0.65 19.22
N MET A 149 5.23 -0.94 18.03
CA MET A 149 5.92 -1.67 16.97
C MET A 149 7.25 -1.00 16.55
N CYS A 150 7.36 0.33 16.69
CA CYS A 150 8.60 1.07 16.40
C CYS A 150 9.65 1.04 17.52
N SER A 151 9.47 0.22 18.58
CA SER A 151 10.53 -0.01 19.58
C SER A 151 11.78 -0.60 18.92
N TRP A 152 12.97 -0.16 19.38
CA TRP A 152 14.27 -0.67 18.90
C TRP A 152 14.78 -1.86 19.71
N GLU A 153 14.31 -2.04 20.95
CA GLU A 153 14.71 -3.13 21.83
C GLU A 153 13.66 -3.34 22.93
N TYR A 154 13.43 -4.59 23.34
CA TYR A 154 12.64 -4.90 24.54
C TYR A 154 13.09 -6.23 25.15
N HIS A 155 13.42 -6.25 26.45
CA HIS A 155 13.96 -7.42 27.18
C HIS A 155 15.15 -8.09 26.44
N ASP A 156 16.18 -7.28 26.11
CA ASP A 156 17.40 -7.71 25.43
C ASP A 156 17.19 -8.31 24.01
N VAL A 157 16.00 -8.12 23.43
CA VAL A 157 15.71 -8.47 22.03
C VAL A 157 15.78 -7.21 21.18
N GLU A 158 16.73 -7.18 20.24
CA GLU A 158 16.82 -6.14 19.21
C GLU A 158 15.65 -6.27 18.20
N LEU A 159 15.03 -5.14 17.92
CA LEU A 159 13.82 -5.01 17.11
C LEU A 159 14.05 -4.00 15.97
N ASP A 160 13.36 -4.22 14.85
CA ASP A 160 13.51 -3.41 13.65
C ASP A 160 12.17 -2.94 13.06
N GLY A 161 11.09 -3.04 13.84
CA GLY A 161 9.75 -2.60 13.42
C GLY A 161 9.62 -1.11 13.11
N TYR A 162 10.60 -0.28 13.50
CA TYR A 162 10.67 1.10 13.03
C TYR A 162 10.82 1.20 11.50
N ASN A 163 11.46 0.22 10.84
CA ASN A 163 11.56 0.17 9.38
C ASN A 163 10.18 0.04 8.75
N LEU A 164 9.38 -0.92 9.20
CA LEU A 164 8.01 -1.13 8.73
C LEU A 164 7.15 0.14 8.88
N VAL A 165 7.24 0.81 10.03
CA VAL A 165 6.44 2.01 10.31
C VAL A 165 6.86 3.18 9.41
N ILE A 166 8.17 3.46 9.29
CA ILE A 166 8.67 4.58 8.46
C ILE A 166 8.41 4.31 6.98
N ASN A 167 8.70 3.10 6.51
CA ASN A 167 8.49 2.73 5.11
C ASN A 167 7.00 2.71 4.78
N GLY A 168 6.15 2.16 5.66
CA GLY A 168 4.71 2.14 5.51
C GLY A 168 4.10 3.55 5.40
N ILE A 169 4.50 4.48 6.27
CA ILE A 169 4.07 5.89 6.18
C ILE A 169 4.55 6.53 4.86
N THR A 170 5.83 6.36 4.53
CA THR A 170 6.44 6.97 3.34
C THR A 170 5.77 6.50 2.06
N LYS A 171 5.57 5.19 1.93
CA LYS A 171 4.93 4.57 0.77
C LYS A 171 3.44 4.83 0.74
N GLY A 172 2.76 4.78 1.88
CA GLY A 172 1.34 5.11 1.99
C GLY A 172 1.04 6.52 1.50
N ILE A 173 1.85 7.51 1.87
CA ILE A 173 1.73 8.89 1.37
C ILE A 173 1.95 8.96 -0.15
N SER A 174 2.97 8.27 -0.68
CA SER A 174 3.24 8.24 -2.12
C SER A 174 2.07 7.64 -2.91
N ILE A 175 1.55 6.50 -2.47
CA ILE A 175 0.43 5.81 -3.12
C ILE A 175 -0.82 6.71 -3.08
N ALA A 176 -1.13 7.30 -1.92
CA ALA A 176 -2.27 8.19 -1.78
C ALA A 176 -2.17 9.41 -2.71
N TYR A 177 -0.96 9.98 -2.86
CA TYR A 177 -0.70 11.08 -3.79
C TYR A 177 -0.99 10.67 -5.24
N ASP A 178 -0.48 9.52 -5.68
CA ASP A 178 -0.64 9.02 -7.04
C ASP A 178 -2.11 8.67 -7.35
N LEU A 179 -2.84 8.08 -6.40
CA LEU A 179 -4.27 7.80 -6.52
C LEU A 179 -5.09 9.09 -6.65
N ALA A 180 -4.73 10.14 -5.90
CA ALA A 180 -5.40 11.43 -5.96
C ALA A 180 -5.02 12.26 -7.21
N HIS A 181 -3.86 11.98 -7.84
CA HIS A 181 -3.33 12.72 -8.98
C HIS A 181 -2.95 11.78 -10.13
N PRO A 182 -3.93 11.10 -10.75
CA PRO A 182 -3.65 10.18 -11.85
C PRO A 182 -2.97 10.92 -12.99
N THR A 183 -1.73 10.52 -13.30
CA THR A 183 -0.98 11.12 -14.42
C THR A 183 -1.69 10.77 -15.72
N THR A 184 -2.20 11.77 -16.43
CA THR A 184 -2.73 11.61 -17.79
C THR A 184 -1.56 11.35 -18.73
N THR A 185 -1.21 10.08 -18.90
CA THR A 185 -0.32 9.67 -20.00
C THR A 185 -1.09 9.94 -21.29
N THR A 186 -0.83 11.09 -21.90
CA THR A 186 -1.29 11.37 -23.26
C THR A 186 -0.50 10.45 -24.18
N THR A 187 -1.03 9.27 -24.47
CA THR A 187 -0.56 8.44 -25.57
C THR A 187 -0.75 9.25 -26.85
N SER A 188 0.30 9.92 -27.30
CA SER A 188 0.32 10.57 -28.61
C SER A 188 0.22 9.45 -29.65
N GLY A 189 -1.00 9.17 -30.08
CA GLY A 189 -1.25 8.24 -31.17
C GLY A 189 -0.56 8.75 -32.41
N THR A 190 0.52 8.09 -32.82
CA THR A 190 1.11 8.25 -34.14
C THR A 190 0.03 7.94 -35.17
N THR A 191 -0.60 8.99 -35.70
CA THR A 191 -1.52 8.86 -36.82
C THR A 191 -0.66 8.61 -38.05
N THR A 192 -0.52 7.34 -38.45
CA THR A 192 0.06 6.98 -39.74
C THR A 192 -0.90 7.48 -40.83
N SER A 193 -0.63 8.66 -41.38
CA SER A 193 -1.30 9.14 -42.58
C SER A 193 -0.81 8.33 -43.78
N THR A 194 -1.60 7.35 -44.21
CA THR A 194 -1.46 6.72 -45.53
C THR A 194 -1.81 7.76 -46.60
N THR A 195 -0.81 8.24 -47.34
CA THR A 195 -1.02 9.17 -48.45
C THR A 195 -1.56 8.41 -49.67
N THR A 196 -2.88 8.44 -49.88
CA THR A 196 -3.48 8.06 -51.16
C THR A 196 -3.47 9.28 -52.08
N THR A 197 -2.72 9.20 -53.18
CA THR A 197 -2.64 10.26 -54.20
C THR A 197 -3.96 10.32 -54.97
N ALA A 198 -4.73 11.40 -54.81
CA ALA A 198 -5.86 11.74 -55.67
C ALA A 198 -5.55 13.03 -56.43
N THR A 199 -5.51 12.93 -57.76
CA THR A 199 -5.33 14.05 -58.69
C THR A 199 -6.62 14.89 -58.71
N GLY A 200 -6.57 16.13 -58.24
CA GLY A 200 -7.69 17.07 -58.27
C GLY A 200 -7.21 18.53 -58.24
N THR A 201 -7.70 19.32 -59.18
CA THR A 201 -7.29 20.69 -59.54
C THR A 201 -7.67 21.77 -58.52
N THR A 202 -6.68 22.61 -58.19
CA THR A 202 -6.69 24.04 -57.80
C THR A 202 -7.93 24.68 -57.16
N SER A 203 -7.78 25.16 -55.92
CA SER A 203 -8.29 26.46 -55.47
C SER A 203 -7.51 26.97 -54.24
N THR A 204 -7.33 28.29 -54.16
CA THR A 204 -6.35 29.03 -53.36
C THR A 204 -6.83 29.45 -51.98
N THR A 205 -6.08 29.15 -50.90
CA THR A 205 -5.89 30.03 -49.71
C THR A 205 -4.66 29.57 -48.92
N PRO A 206 -3.72 30.44 -48.50
CA PRO A 206 -2.57 30.01 -47.70
C PRO A 206 -2.94 30.01 -46.22
N VAL A 207 -2.93 28.83 -45.59
CA VAL A 207 -2.83 28.71 -44.13
C VAL A 207 -1.37 28.39 -43.82
N THR A 208 -0.67 29.36 -43.24
CA THR A 208 0.72 29.19 -42.80
C THR A 208 0.72 28.40 -41.50
N THR A 209 0.86 27.07 -41.59
CA THR A 209 1.16 26.23 -40.43
C THR A 209 2.67 26.09 -40.33
N GLY A 210 3.25 26.71 -39.29
CA GLY A 210 4.66 26.53 -38.95
C GLY A 210 4.92 25.07 -38.55
N VAL A 211 5.87 24.42 -39.22
CA VAL A 211 6.32 23.07 -38.88
C VAL A 211 7.26 23.20 -37.69
N ILE A 212 6.86 22.70 -36.52
CA ILE A 212 7.77 22.56 -35.39
C ILE A 212 8.49 21.21 -35.56
N SER A 213 9.74 21.26 -36.00
CA SER A 213 10.63 20.10 -35.99
C SER A 213 11.03 19.84 -34.54
N MET A 214 10.59 18.72 -33.95
CA MET A 214 11.17 18.20 -32.71
C MET A 214 12.12 17.06 -33.05
N SER A 215 13.41 17.27 -32.81
CA SER A 215 14.42 16.22 -32.78
C SER A 215 14.35 15.48 -31.44
N THR A 216 14.21 14.16 -31.48
CA THR A 216 14.36 13.29 -30.31
C THR A 216 15.84 13.20 -29.88
N ILE A 217 16.10 13.36 -28.59
CA ILE A 217 17.42 13.18 -27.97
C ILE A 217 17.46 11.81 -27.30
N PHE A 218 18.45 10.98 -27.65
CA PHE A 218 18.83 9.82 -26.85
C PHE A 218 19.87 10.26 -25.82
N ILE A 219 19.63 9.98 -24.54
CA ILE A 219 20.63 10.14 -23.48
C ILE A 219 21.29 8.78 -23.26
N ILE A 220 22.58 8.67 -23.54
CA ILE A 220 23.45 7.64 -22.96
C ILE A 220 24.55 8.40 -22.22
N GLY A 221 24.59 8.23 -20.90
CA GLY A 221 25.77 8.52 -20.06
C GLY A 221 26.18 9.99 -19.90
N GLY A 222 25.77 10.59 -18.77
CA GLY A 222 26.64 11.46 -17.97
C GLY A 222 27.17 12.75 -18.59
N ALA A 223 26.31 13.72 -18.91
CA ALA A 223 26.60 15.15 -18.79
C ALA A 223 25.28 15.95 -18.86
N ALA A 224 25.01 16.78 -17.85
CA ALA A 224 23.83 17.63 -17.83
C ALA A 224 23.97 18.77 -18.87
N VAL A 225 22.99 18.90 -19.77
CA VAL A 225 22.85 20.06 -20.66
C VAL A 225 21.50 20.71 -20.37
N VAL A 226 21.54 21.93 -19.83
CA VAL A 226 20.35 22.77 -19.67
C VAL A 226 20.10 23.48 -21.00
N VAL A 227 18.96 23.22 -21.62
CA VAL A 227 18.51 23.94 -22.82
C VAL A 227 17.46 24.97 -22.41
N ILE A 228 17.77 26.25 -22.61
CA ILE A 228 16.83 27.35 -22.45
C ILE A 228 16.04 27.50 -23.75
N VAL A 229 14.72 27.33 -23.67
CA VAL A 229 13.80 27.58 -24.80
C VAL A 229 13.25 28.99 -24.70
N ILE A 230 13.54 29.83 -25.69
CA ILE A 230 12.92 31.16 -25.83
C ILE A 230 11.68 31.01 -26.72
N ILE A 231 10.50 31.23 -26.15
CA ILE A 231 9.24 31.28 -26.88
C ILE A 231 9.00 32.72 -27.36
N VAL A 232 9.06 32.96 -28.67
CA VAL A 232 8.59 34.23 -29.26
C VAL A 232 7.12 34.07 -29.65
N VAL A 233 6.22 34.65 -28.84
CA VAL A 233 4.80 34.74 -29.16
C VAL A 233 4.56 36.00 -29.99
N LEU A 234 4.32 35.86 -31.30
CA LEU A 234 3.79 36.95 -32.12
C LEU A 234 2.27 37.02 -31.94
N MET A 235 1.80 37.88 -31.04
CA MET A 235 0.38 38.19 -30.94
C MET A 235 -0.05 39.07 -32.13
N LYS A 236 -0.96 38.57 -32.96
CA LYS A 236 -1.64 39.38 -33.97
C LYS A 236 -2.61 40.32 -33.26
N LYS A 237 -2.28 41.62 -33.24
CA LYS A 237 -3.17 42.67 -32.75
C LYS A 237 -4.49 42.62 -33.54
N ARG A 238 -5.61 42.57 -32.83
CA ARG A 238 -6.94 42.86 -33.39
C ARG A 238 -7.09 44.35 -33.62
#